data_AF-A0A1F8V901-F1
#
_entry.id   AF-A0A1F8V901-F1
#
_cell.length_a   1.000
_cell.length_b   1.000
_cell.length_c   1.000
_cell.angle_alpha   90.00
_cell.angle_beta   90.00
_cell.angle_gamma   90.00
#
_symmetry.space_group_name_H-M   'P 1'
#
loop_
_entity.id
_entity.type
_entity.pdbx_description
1 polymer ?
#
loop_
_entity_poly.entity_id
_entity_poly.type
_entity_poly.pdbx_seq_one_letter_code
_entity_poly.pdbx_strand_id
1 'polypeptide(L)'
;MHNTLNPIIHNKFEIEVTDAVTGKVKQKGTSYNIVLDSFFNRLVSRSTKFTHIHVGTGTGTPAVTDTSLFTFLGARGCSVVETVKAYPVSYVKRVATINPADYVGSVITEVGLAYGTSSSYLVTHSMLRDSEGNQIAITKTSTDVITIYSTFYLTMSEPSDGSYVLPTPANNAIIAGVLEDTYSTLTLSLGVFNDLTTADQLAAYSISNKTGITPTSDTTNKKWTVPSTRWNYDTANSHMISAIGCPTVAAWLLPNTDIFPQITLSNMTVGTGDGVKTEFSCPIPKMVESSEAVRVNGVLMIKGTDYTIDYNNNAAEYPEFFVNTNPNNCVITGGYTNSNYSYFPFMVWGAVKTGKNSITSSAPIIFDFGNAIMVNRLYMPAGTIAFGGSGSPTTAIGFDYSDDGVSWTNLHTTATVVCTSVSADLRLVTPISARYWRITSSYISALGCGKCPNILFGYVTPGLVFTTPPASGVAITMDCKIDRPLKNTNWVLDFGFSVQFSRG
;
A
#
# COMPACT_ATOMS: atom_id res chain seq x y z
N MET A 1 12.66 4.42 -13.93
CA MET A 1 11.77 5.39 -13.25
C MET A 1 10.36 4.81 -13.16
N HIS A 2 10.15 3.86 -12.23
CA HIS A 2 8.87 3.14 -12.05
C HIS A 2 7.97 3.78 -10.98
N ASN A 3 8.06 5.10 -10.75
CA ASN A 3 7.14 5.83 -9.88
C ASN A 3 5.95 6.42 -10.66
N THR A 4 5.64 5.91 -11.86
CA THR A 4 4.47 6.33 -12.64
C THR A 4 3.53 5.17 -12.88
N LEU A 5 2.29 5.30 -12.43
CA LEU A 5 1.20 4.39 -12.77
C LEU A 5 0.61 4.76 -14.12
N ASN A 6 0.18 3.78 -14.91
CA ASN A 6 -0.34 3.99 -16.27
C ASN A 6 -1.75 3.41 -16.46
N PRO A 7 -2.79 4.01 -15.88
CA PRO A 7 -4.16 3.54 -16.08
C PRO A 7 -4.66 3.85 -17.51
N ILE A 8 -5.35 2.88 -18.11
CA ILE A 8 -5.86 2.94 -19.48
C ILE A 8 -7.38 3.12 -19.45
N ILE A 9 -7.90 4.02 -20.27
CA ILE A 9 -9.31 4.43 -20.23
C ILE A 9 -9.97 4.28 -21.60
N HIS A 10 -11.14 3.63 -21.63
CA HIS A 10 -11.94 3.46 -22.85
C HIS A 10 -13.45 3.41 -22.54
N ASN A 11 -14.29 3.43 -23.59
CA ASN A 11 -15.73 3.51 -23.47
C ASN A 11 -16.45 2.69 -24.55
N LYS A 12 -17.60 2.13 -24.19
CA LYS A 12 -18.56 1.46 -25.06
C LYS A 12 -19.96 2.06 -24.88
N PHE A 13 -20.71 2.19 -25.97
CA PHE A 13 -22.15 2.43 -25.93
C PHE A 13 -22.93 1.20 -26.40
N GLU A 14 -24.08 0.97 -25.76
CA GLU A 14 -25.08 -0.01 -26.16
C GLU A 14 -26.41 0.72 -26.30
N ILE A 15 -27.03 0.63 -27.47
CA ILE A 15 -28.28 1.34 -27.79
C ILE A 15 -29.36 0.29 -28.05
N GLU A 16 -30.53 0.48 -27.45
CA GLU A 16 -31.72 -0.31 -27.72
C GLU A 16 -32.88 0.62 -28.10
N VAL A 17 -33.51 0.33 -29.23
CA VAL A 17 -34.72 1.01 -29.70
C VAL A 17 -35.90 0.09 -29.48
N THR A 18 -36.89 0.55 -28.72
CA THR A 18 -38.06 -0.24 -28.35
C THR A 18 -39.33 0.52 -28.71
N ASP A 19 -40.34 -0.17 -29.21
CA ASP A 19 -41.64 0.42 -29.45
C ASP A 19 -42.41 0.60 -28.12
N ALA A 20 -42.80 1.83 -27.80
CA ALA A 20 -43.50 2.16 -26.57
C ALA A 20 -44.89 1.52 -26.46
N VAL A 21 -45.53 1.18 -27.58
CA VAL A 21 -46.88 0.61 -27.61
C VAL A 21 -46.83 -0.91 -27.42
N THR A 22 -45.90 -1.57 -28.13
CA THR A 22 -45.84 -3.04 -28.16
C THR A 22 -44.76 -3.63 -27.25
N GLY A 23 -43.82 -2.83 -26.75
CA GLY A 23 -42.66 -3.27 -25.97
C GLY A 23 -41.62 -4.05 -26.79
N LYS A 24 -41.78 -4.16 -28.12
CA LYS A 24 -40.87 -4.93 -28.97
C LYS A 24 -39.60 -4.13 -29.27
N VAL A 25 -38.44 -4.78 -29.12
CA VAL A 25 -37.16 -4.23 -29.57
C VAL A 25 -37.14 -4.19 -31.10
N LYS A 26 -36.91 -3.00 -31.65
CA LYS A 26 -36.81 -2.73 -33.10
C LYS A 26 -35.38 -2.81 -33.60
N GLN A 27 -34.43 -2.33 -32.81
CA GLN A 27 -33.03 -2.23 -33.23
C GLN A 27 -32.10 -2.24 -32.02
N LYS A 28 -30.89 -2.77 -32.22
CA LYS A 28 -29.77 -2.66 -31.28
C LYS A 28 -28.55 -2.10 -31.98
N GLY A 29 -27.77 -1.31 -31.27
CA GLY A 29 -26.49 -0.79 -31.72
C GLY A 29 -25.42 -0.99 -30.66
N THR A 30 -24.19 -1.21 -31.09
CA THR A 30 -23.02 -1.19 -30.20
C THR A 30 -21.96 -0.33 -30.86
N SER A 31 -21.42 0.62 -30.10
CA SER A 31 -20.38 1.50 -30.62
C SER A 31 -19.22 1.59 -29.64
N TYR A 32 -18.01 1.53 -30.19
CA TYR A 32 -16.76 1.77 -29.48
C TYR A 32 -16.28 3.17 -29.80
N ASN A 33 -15.86 3.86 -28.76
CA ASN A 33 -15.74 5.30 -28.77
C ASN A 33 -14.28 5.75 -28.62
N ILE A 34 -13.98 6.96 -29.07
CA ILE A 34 -12.82 7.73 -28.66
C ILE A 34 -13.08 8.58 -27.41
N VAL A 35 -12.23 8.43 -26.40
CA VAL A 35 -12.22 9.32 -25.23
C VAL A 35 -11.56 10.64 -25.62
N LEU A 36 -12.21 11.78 -25.42
CA LEU A 36 -11.74 13.10 -25.89
C LEU A 36 -10.70 13.72 -24.95
N ASP A 37 -9.95 14.73 -25.40
CA ASP A 37 -9.00 15.47 -24.56
C ASP A 37 -9.72 16.20 -23.43
N SER A 38 -10.95 16.64 -23.67
CA SER A 38 -11.83 17.24 -22.65
C SER A 38 -12.09 16.29 -21.48
N PHE A 39 -12.20 14.97 -21.69
CA PHE A 39 -12.29 14.01 -20.59
C PHE A 39 -11.06 14.08 -19.70
N PHE A 40 -9.86 13.98 -20.29
CA PHE A 40 -8.62 13.99 -19.52
C PHE A 40 -8.40 15.33 -18.84
N ASN A 41 -8.68 16.44 -19.50
CA ASN A 41 -8.59 17.77 -18.90
C ASN A 41 -9.45 17.86 -17.64
N ARG A 42 -10.66 17.32 -17.68
CA ARG A 42 -11.58 17.31 -16.52
C ARG A 42 -11.15 16.31 -15.46
N LEU A 43 -10.70 15.12 -15.84
CA LEU A 43 -10.16 14.12 -14.92
C LEU A 43 -8.97 14.71 -14.15
N VAL A 44 -7.99 15.28 -14.86
CA VAL A 44 -6.80 15.80 -14.20
C VAL A 44 -7.11 17.04 -13.37
N SER A 45 -8.04 17.87 -13.82
CA SER A 45 -8.53 19.06 -13.10
C SER A 45 -9.62 18.74 -12.07
N ARG A 46 -9.85 17.45 -11.77
CA ARG A 46 -10.76 16.98 -10.72
C ARG A 46 -12.19 17.53 -10.83
N SER A 47 -12.72 17.54 -12.05
CA SER A 47 -14.01 18.14 -12.42
C SER A 47 -15.01 17.08 -12.89
N THR A 48 -16.31 17.38 -12.78
CA THR A 48 -17.43 16.49 -13.14
C THR A 48 -17.36 15.96 -14.58
N LYS A 49 -17.62 14.67 -14.86
CA LYS A 49 -17.40 14.11 -16.22
C LYS A 49 -18.63 13.52 -16.90
N PHE A 50 -19.51 12.86 -16.15
CA PHE A 50 -20.53 11.96 -16.73
C PHE A 50 -21.95 12.31 -16.27
N THR A 51 -22.44 13.50 -16.62
CA THR A 51 -23.80 13.91 -16.20
C THR A 51 -24.84 13.69 -17.28
N HIS A 52 -24.44 13.69 -18.56
CA HIS A 52 -25.35 13.60 -19.70
C HIS A 52 -24.85 12.64 -20.78
N ILE A 53 -25.80 12.15 -21.58
CA ILE A 53 -25.54 11.55 -22.88
C ILE A 53 -26.04 12.52 -23.94
N HIS A 54 -25.16 12.91 -24.85
CA HIS A 54 -25.46 13.69 -26.05
C HIS A 54 -25.81 12.77 -27.21
N VAL A 55 -26.72 13.22 -28.06
CA VAL A 55 -27.06 12.59 -29.33
C VAL A 55 -27.00 13.60 -30.46
N GLY A 56 -26.70 13.12 -31.66
CA GLY A 56 -26.55 13.95 -32.85
C GLY A 56 -26.92 13.23 -34.14
N THR A 57 -26.89 13.98 -35.24
CA THR A 57 -27.30 13.54 -36.57
C THR A 57 -26.21 13.73 -37.62
N GLY A 58 -24.98 14.01 -37.20
CA GLY A 58 -23.89 14.35 -38.12
C GLY A 58 -23.21 13.15 -38.75
N THR A 59 -22.18 13.44 -39.54
CA THR A 59 -21.34 12.45 -40.22
C THR A 59 -19.88 12.86 -40.12
N GLY A 60 -18.97 11.89 -40.07
CA GLY A 60 -17.54 12.15 -39.99
C GLY A 60 -16.80 11.05 -39.24
N THR A 61 -15.52 11.30 -38.97
CA THR A 61 -14.65 10.42 -38.17
C THR A 61 -14.29 11.14 -36.88
N PRO A 62 -14.79 10.67 -35.71
CA PRO A 62 -14.49 11.30 -34.43
C PRO A 62 -12.98 11.48 -34.20
N ALA A 63 -12.58 12.62 -33.64
CA ALA A 63 -11.21 12.96 -33.30
C ALA A 63 -11.05 13.24 -31.80
N VAL A 64 -9.87 12.97 -31.24
CA VAL A 64 -9.61 13.18 -29.79
C VAL A 64 -9.78 14.64 -29.36
N THR A 65 -9.65 15.56 -30.30
CA THR A 65 -9.75 17.02 -30.08
C THR A 65 -11.18 17.55 -30.18
N ASP A 66 -12.16 16.70 -30.51
CA ASP A 66 -13.55 17.14 -30.64
C ASP A 66 -14.04 17.73 -29.32
N THR A 67 -14.87 18.76 -29.44
CA THR A 67 -15.55 19.39 -28.30
C THR A 67 -17.07 19.23 -28.35
N SER A 68 -17.60 18.79 -29.50
CA SER A 68 -19.03 18.55 -29.74
C SER A 68 -19.21 17.38 -30.70
N LEU A 69 -20.44 16.86 -30.75
CA LEU A 69 -20.89 15.99 -31.84
C LEU A 69 -20.83 16.76 -33.18
N PHE A 70 -20.76 16.06 -34.31
CA PHE A 70 -20.70 16.70 -35.64
C PHE A 70 -21.94 17.56 -35.92
N THR A 71 -23.12 17.07 -35.51
CA THR A 71 -24.36 17.85 -35.51
C THR A 71 -25.13 17.52 -34.24
N PHE A 72 -24.87 18.31 -33.20
CA PHE A 72 -25.55 18.16 -31.92
C PHE A 72 -27.07 18.34 -32.05
N LEU A 73 -27.80 17.32 -31.62
CA LEU A 73 -29.27 17.30 -31.62
C LEU A 73 -29.83 17.60 -30.23
N GLY A 74 -29.20 17.04 -29.19
CA GLY A 74 -29.57 17.36 -27.81
C GLY A 74 -28.92 16.47 -26.76
N ALA A 75 -29.27 16.73 -25.50
CA ALA A 75 -28.69 16.07 -24.33
C ALA A 75 -29.78 15.48 -23.42
N ARG A 76 -29.50 14.34 -22.80
CA ARG A 76 -30.34 13.73 -21.76
C ARG A 76 -29.51 13.45 -20.52
N GLY A 77 -30.03 13.80 -19.35
CA GLY A 77 -29.40 13.45 -18.07
C GLY A 77 -29.29 11.94 -17.95
N CYS A 78 -28.18 11.45 -17.39
CA CYS A 78 -27.94 10.03 -17.23
C CYS A 78 -27.76 9.63 -15.77
N SER A 79 -28.32 8.48 -15.41
CA SER A 79 -28.19 7.87 -14.08
C SER A 79 -27.17 6.74 -14.10
N VAL A 80 -26.61 6.42 -12.93
CA VAL A 80 -25.76 5.23 -12.75
C VAL A 80 -26.65 3.99 -12.72
N VAL A 81 -26.30 3.00 -13.52
CA VAL A 81 -26.88 1.65 -13.47
C VAL A 81 -26.09 0.80 -12.48
N GLU A 82 -24.77 0.79 -12.63
CA GLU A 82 -23.86 0.07 -11.76
C GLU A 82 -22.46 0.68 -11.79
N THR A 83 -21.69 0.43 -10.73
CA THR A 83 -20.25 0.70 -10.67
C THR A 83 -19.56 -0.54 -10.14
N VAL A 84 -18.63 -1.06 -10.92
CA VAL A 84 -17.83 -2.24 -10.55
C VAL A 84 -16.39 -1.78 -10.34
N LYS A 85 -15.86 -2.04 -9.14
CA LYS A 85 -14.47 -1.77 -8.76
C LYS A 85 -13.74 -3.10 -8.66
N ALA A 86 -12.88 -3.37 -9.62
CA ALA A 86 -12.07 -4.58 -9.68
C ALA A 86 -10.76 -4.32 -10.44
N TYR A 87 -9.77 -5.18 -10.21
CA TYR A 87 -8.61 -5.27 -11.08
C TYR A 87 -8.71 -6.51 -11.98
N PRO A 88 -8.21 -6.44 -13.22
CA PRO A 88 -7.60 -5.27 -13.83
C PRO A 88 -8.61 -4.23 -14.34
N VAL A 89 -9.89 -4.60 -14.50
CA VAL A 89 -10.90 -3.74 -15.12
C VAL A 89 -11.95 -3.31 -14.10
N SER A 90 -12.10 -2.00 -13.95
CA SER A 90 -13.21 -1.34 -13.26
C SER A 90 -14.08 -0.60 -14.28
N TYR A 91 -15.36 -0.40 -13.99
CA TYR A 91 -16.24 0.37 -14.86
C TYR A 91 -17.42 1.03 -14.16
N VAL A 92 -17.96 2.07 -14.79
CA VAL A 92 -19.28 2.63 -14.47
C VAL A 92 -20.18 2.48 -15.68
N LYS A 93 -21.39 1.93 -15.48
CA LYS A 93 -22.43 1.87 -16.49
C LYS A 93 -23.46 2.95 -16.18
N ARG A 94 -23.76 3.79 -17.18
CA ARG A 94 -24.78 4.85 -17.09
C ARG A 94 -25.85 4.65 -18.14
N VAL A 95 -27.04 5.16 -17.88
CA VAL A 95 -28.18 5.08 -18.80
C VAL A 95 -28.85 6.42 -19.00
N ALA A 96 -29.27 6.71 -20.22
CA ALA A 96 -30.20 7.77 -20.54
C ALA A 96 -31.29 7.25 -21.49
N THR A 97 -32.48 7.85 -21.40
CA THR A 97 -33.63 7.50 -22.23
C THR A 97 -34.08 8.70 -23.05
N ILE A 98 -34.28 8.47 -24.34
CA ILE A 98 -34.94 9.38 -25.27
C ILE A 98 -36.39 8.91 -25.39
N ASN A 99 -37.31 9.77 -24.96
CA ASN A 99 -38.73 9.43 -24.86
C ASN A 99 -39.42 9.47 -26.23
N PRO A 100 -40.65 8.92 -26.36
CA PRO A 100 -41.37 8.89 -27.62
C PRO A 100 -41.53 10.25 -28.30
N ALA A 101 -41.82 11.31 -27.53
CA ALA A 101 -41.96 12.67 -28.03
C ALA A 101 -40.63 13.37 -28.38
N ASP A 102 -39.50 12.83 -27.92
CA ASP A 102 -38.20 13.46 -28.12
C ASP A 102 -37.68 13.22 -29.55
N TYR A 103 -37.23 14.28 -30.21
CA TYR A 103 -36.50 14.27 -31.48
C TYR A 103 -37.19 13.48 -32.62
N VAL A 104 -38.52 13.40 -32.62
CA VAL A 104 -39.28 12.71 -33.67
C VAL A 104 -38.92 13.25 -35.05
N GLY A 105 -38.69 12.35 -36.00
CA GLY A 105 -38.27 12.66 -37.37
C GLY A 105 -36.75 12.82 -37.53
N SER A 106 -35.98 12.88 -36.44
CA SER A 106 -34.52 12.96 -36.50
C SER A 106 -33.90 11.61 -36.84
N VAL A 107 -32.75 11.64 -37.50
CA VAL A 107 -31.94 10.45 -37.82
C VAL A 107 -30.69 10.49 -36.96
N ILE A 108 -30.70 9.73 -35.87
CA ILE A 108 -29.60 9.73 -34.89
C ILE A 108 -28.48 8.84 -35.42
N THR A 109 -27.26 9.38 -35.47
CA THR A 109 -26.07 8.72 -36.04
C THR A 109 -24.87 8.74 -35.10
N GLU A 110 -24.91 9.53 -34.04
CA GLU A 110 -23.77 9.75 -33.14
C GLU A 110 -24.23 9.95 -31.70
N VAL A 111 -23.37 9.54 -30.77
CA VAL A 111 -23.60 9.59 -29.32
C VAL A 111 -22.31 9.92 -28.58
N GLY A 112 -22.44 10.51 -27.40
CA GLY A 112 -21.29 10.80 -26.55
C GLY A 112 -21.66 11.06 -25.11
N LEU A 113 -20.72 10.82 -24.19
CA LEU A 113 -20.86 11.25 -22.80
C LEU A 113 -20.48 12.72 -22.71
N ALA A 114 -21.13 13.44 -21.80
CA ALA A 114 -20.88 14.85 -21.57
C ALA A 114 -21.00 15.23 -20.09
N TYR A 115 -20.35 16.35 -19.74
CA TYR A 115 -20.40 16.92 -18.39
C TYR A 115 -21.52 17.96 -18.20
N GLY A 116 -22.37 18.17 -19.19
CA GLY A 116 -23.55 19.04 -19.09
C GLY A 116 -24.40 19.00 -20.37
N THR A 117 -25.27 20.00 -20.56
CA THR A 117 -26.24 20.04 -21.67
C THR A 117 -25.77 20.78 -22.91
N SER A 118 -24.78 21.69 -22.80
CA SER A 118 -24.28 22.46 -23.94
C SER A 118 -23.53 21.56 -24.93
N SER A 119 -23.68 21.83 -26.23
CA SER A 119 -23.05 21.05 -27.30
C SER A 119 -21.53 20.93 -27.17
N SER A 120 -20.87 21.93 -26.60
CA SER A 120 -19.41 21.98 -26.40
C SER A 120 -18.89 21.21 -25.17
N TYR A 121 -19.76 20.44 -24.49
CA TYR A 121 -19.43 19.74 -23.23
C TYR A 121 -19.14 18.25 -23.39
N LEU A 122 -18.82 17.82 -24.61
CA LEU A 122 -18.57 16.44 -24.94
C LEU A 122 -17.28 15.93 -24.29
N VAL A 123 -17.26 14.70 -23.78
CA VAL A 123 -16.08 14.01 -23.23
C VAL A 123 -15.76 12.68 -23.92
N THR A 124 -16.71 12.12 -24.66
CA THR A 124 -16.49 10.97 -25.55
C THR A 124 -17.30 11.15 -26.82
N HIS A 125 -16.86 10.65 -27.98
CA HIS A 125 -17.55 10.82 -29.28
C HIS A 125 -17.58 9.56 -30.16
N SER A 126 -18.78 8.98 -30.37
CA SER A 126 -18.95 7.74 -31.12
C SER A 126 -19.96 7.88 -32.25
N MET A 127 -19.61 7.40 -33.44
CA MET A 127 -20.60 7.09 -34.48
C MET A 127 -21.32 5.80 -34.13
N LEU A 128 -22.64 5.74 -34.30
CA LEU A 128 -23.41 4.53 -34.07
C LEU A 128 -23.01 3.42 -35.05
N ARG A 129 -22.81 2.22 -34.53
CA ARG A 129 -22.46 1.03 -35.32
C ARG A 129 -23.34 -0.17 -34.93
N ASP A 130 -23.49 -1.12 -35.84
CA ASP A 130 -24.06 -2.44 -35.55
C ASP A 130 -23.01 -3.34 -34.88
N SER A 131 -23.41 -4.58 -34.55
CA SER A 131 -22.53 -5.59 -33.95
C SER A 131 -21.38 -6.04 -34.87
N GLU A 132 -21.45 -5.75 -36.16
CA GLU A 132 -20.44 -6.08 -37.17
C GLU A 132 -19.48 -4.89 -37.42
N GLY A 133 -19.73 -3.74 -36.79
CA GLY A 133 -18.91 -2.55 -36.89
C GLY A 133 -19.29 -1.62 -38.04
N ASN A 134 -20.36 -1.91 -38.79
CA ASN A 134 -20.86 -1.04 -39.84
C ASN A 134 -21.61 0.14 -39.22
N GLN A 135 -21.48 1.32 -39.81
CA GLN A 135 -22.20 2.50 -39.33
C GLN A 135 -23.71 2.32 -39.51
N ILE A 136 -24.48 2.64 -38.47
CA ILE A 136 -25.95 2.61 -38.50
C ILE A 136 -26.54 3.99 -38.22
N ALA A 137 -27.81 4.14 -38.58
CA ALA A 137 -28.61 5.30 -38.24
C ALA A 137 -29.94 4.83 -37.62
N ILE A 138 -30.49 5.63 -36.72
CA ILE A 138 -31.77 5.37 -36.05
C ILE A 138 -32.73 6.49 -36.40
N THR A 139 -33.71 6.21 -37.24
CA THR A 139 -34.82 7.15 -37.52
C THR A 139 -35.80 7.13 -36.37
N LYS A 140 -35.90 8.23 -35.64
CA LYS A 140 -36.76 8.34 -34.45
C LYS A 140 -38.22 8.55 -34.83
N THR A 141 -39.10 7.61 -34.52
CA THR A 141 -40.55 7.76 -34.65
C THR A 141 -41.21 8.20 -33.34
N SER A 142 -42.49 8.59 -33.40
CA SER A 142 -43.27 9.01 -32.23
C SER A 142 -43.63 7.89 -31.25
N THR A 143 -43.36 6.62 -31.60
CA THR A 143 -43.55 5.48 -30.69
C THR A 143 -42.23 4.92 -30.18
N ASP A 144 -41.07 5.37 -30.67
CA ASP A 144 -39.79 4.80 -30.26
C ASP A 144 -39.34 5.33 -28.89
N VAL A 145 -38.85 4.43 -28.05
CA VAL A 145 -38.02 4.74 -26.89
C VAL A 145 -36.61 4.30 -27.22
N ILE A 146 -35.64 5.21 -27.12
CA ILE A 146 -34.23 4.86 -27.29
C ILE A 146 -33.58 4.87 -25.92
N THR A 147 -33.09 3.70 -25.49
CA THR A 147 -32.31 3.56 -24.27
C THR A 147 -30.84 3.45 -24.64
N ILE A 148 -30.02 4.35 -24.11
CA ILE A 148 -28.59 4.41 -24.37
C ILE A 148 -27.87 4.08 -23.09
N TYR A 149 -27.15 2.96 -23.08
CA TYR A 149 -26.20 2.61 -22.05
C TYR A 149 -24.81 3.05 -22.46
N SER A 150 -24.08 3.63 -21.52
CA SER A 150 -22.67 3.97 -21.67
C SER A 150 -21.88 3.27 -20.58
N THR A 151 -20.98 2.38 -20.97
CA THR A 151 -20.03 1.77 -20.05
C THR A 151 -18.67 2.43 -20.22
N PHE A 152 -18.14 2.99 -19.14
CA PHE A 152 -16.86 3.67 -19.10
C PHE A 152 -15.88 2.85 -18.27
N TYR A 153 -14.78 2.45 -18.87
CA TYR A 153 -13.84 1.47 -18.32
C TYR A 153 -12.53 2.13 -17.90
N LEU A 154 -11.96 1.60 -16.82
CA LEU A 154 -10.62 1.86 -16.34
C LEU A 154 -9.90 0.52 -16.23
N THR A 155 -8.79 0.37 -16.95
CA THR A 155 -7.90 -0.78 -16.83
C THR A 155 -6.63 -0.36 -16.10
N MET A 156 -6.33 -1.04 -15.00
CA MET A 156 -5.10 -0.86 -14.22
C MET A 156 -4.73 -2.17 -13.54
N SER A 157 -3.46 -2.53 -13.59
CA SER A 157 -2.92 -3.72 -12.92
C SER A 157 -1.66 -3.40 -12.16
N GLU A 158 -1.30 -4.32 -11.27
CA GLU A 158 0.03 -4.39 -10.71
C GLU A 158 1.05 -4.71 -11.82
N PRO A 159 2.30 -4.28 -11.64
CA PRO A 159 3.35 -4.57 -12.58
C PRO A 159 3.77 -6.04 -12.41
N SER A 160 4.17 -6.70 -13.49
CA SER A 160 4.55 -8.12 -13.46
C SER A 160 5.79 -8.41 -12.60
N ASP A 161 6.59 -7.37 -12.33
CA ASP A 161 7.81 -7.44 -11.51
C ASP A 161 7.54 -7.27 -9.99
N GLY A 162 6.29 -6.99 -9.59
CA GLY A 162 5.95 -6.75 -8.19
C GLY A 162 6.54 -5.47 -7.59
N SER A 163 6.98 -4.51 -8.42
CA SER A 163 7.62 -3.26 -7.96
C SER A 163 6.72 -2.38 -7.08
N TYR A 164 5.40 -2.50 -7.23
CA TYR A 164 4.40 -1.93 -6.34
C TYR A 164 3.18 -2.84 -6.21
N VAL A 165 2.43 -2.64 -5.13
CA VAL A 165 1.09 -3.23 -4.93
C VAL A 165 0.02 -2.15 -4.94
N LEU A 166 -1.18 -2.52 -5.38
CA LEU A 166 -2.34 -1.64 -5.40
C LEU A 166 -3.17 -1.78 -4.11
N PRO A 167 -3.93 -0.75 -3.71
CA PRO A 167 -4.93 -0.89 -2.66
C PRO A 167 -6.06 -1.80 -3.11
N THR A 168 -6.91 -2.28 -2.19
CA THR A 168 -8.16 -2.93 -2.61
C THR A 168 -8.95 -2.03 -3.56
N PRO A 169 -9.65 -2.58 -4.57
CA PRO A 169 -10.34 -1.76 -5.57
C PRO A 169 -11.31 -0.73 -4.96
N ALA A 170 -11.94 -1.06 -3.83
CA ALA A 170 -12.84 -0.16 -3.12
C ALA A 170 -12.12 1.06 -2.52
N ASN A 171 -10.85 0.92 -2.14
CA ASN A 171 -10.04 1.97 -1.52
C ASN A 171 -9.16 2.74 -2.53
N ASN A 172 -9.20 2.39 -3.82
CA ASN A 172 -8.37 3.04 -4.83
C ASN A 172 -8.93 4.42 -5.25
N ALA A 173 -8.18 5.47 -4.96
CA ALA A 173 -8.52 6.86 -5.29
C ALA A 173 -8.49 7.15 -6.80
N ILE A 174 -7.72 6.41 -7.60
CA ILE A 174 -7.74 6.52 -9.06
C ILE A 174 -9.08 6.00 -9.59
N ILE A 175 -9.55 4.83 -9.12
CA ILE A 175 -10.84 4.27 -9.52
C ILE A 175 -11.97 5.26 -9.21
N ALA A 176 -12.02 5.77 -7.98
CA ALA A 176 -13.03 6.74 -7.56
C ALA A 176 -12.95 8.05 -8.37
N GLY A 177 -11.74 8.55 -8.62
CA GLY A 177 -11.53 9.78 -9.40
C GLY A 177 -11.91 9.62 -10.87
N VAL A 178 -11.70 8.45 -11.47
CA VAL A 178 -12.05 8.17 -12.87
C VAL A 178 -13.56 7.94 -13.03
N LEU A 179 -14.17 7.13 -12.17
CA LEU A 179 -15.53 6.61 -12.38
C LEU A 179 -16.64 7.36 -11.63
N GLU A 180 -16.34 8.02 -10.51
CA GLU A 180 -17.34 8.56 -9.56
C GLU A 180 -17.22 10.06 -9.28
N ASP A 181 -16.30 10.78 -9.95
CA ASP A 181 -16.01 12.20 -9.69
C ASP A 181 -15.66 12.48 -8.20
N THR A 182 -15.17 11.46 -7.49
CA THR A 182 -14.85 11.55 -6.07
C THR A 182 -13.34 11.67 -5.88
N TYR A 183 -12.91 12.81 -5.33
CA TYR A 183 -11.48 13.12 -5.23
C TYR A 183 -11.08 13.48 -3.80
N SER A 184 -10.38 12.58 -3.11
CA SER A 184 -9.84 12.83 -1.76
C SER A 184 -8.47 13.51 -1.78
N THR A 185 -8.08 14.10 -0.66
CA THR A 185 -6.68 14.37 -0.38
C THR A 185 -5.96 13.06 -0.10
N LEU A 186 -4.70 12.97 -0.53
CA LEU A 186 -3.89 11.79 -0.37
C LEU A 186 -3.04 11.87 0.91
N THR A 187 -2.63 10.70 1.36
CA THR A 187 -1.62 10.52 2.43
C THR A 187 -0.44 9.77 1.84
N LEU A 188 0.77 10.30 2.04
CA LEU A 188 2.00 9.57 1.77
C LEU A 188 2.51 8.93 3.07
N SER A 189 3.00 7.70 2.99
CA SER A 189 3.36 6.88 4.14
C SER A 189 4.71 6.20 3.94
N LEU A 190 5.51 6.14 5.01
CA LEU A 190 6.69 5.28 5.11
C LEU A 190 6.31 4.00 5.88
N GLY A 191 6.59 2.83 5.30
CA GLY A 191 6.25 1.52 5.84
C GLY A 191 7.46 0.68 6.22
N VAL A 192 7.24 -0.22 7.18
CA VAL A 192 8.28 -1.10 7.75
C VAL A 192 8.49 -2.43 7.01
N PHE A 193 7.49 -2.89 6.25
CA PHE A 193 7.54 -4.21 5.60
C PHE A 193 7.41 -4.11 4.09
N ASN A 194 8.05 -5.04 3.37
CA ASN A 194 8.09 -5.11 1.92
C ASN A 194 7.30 -6.29 1.34
N ASP A 195 6.52 -6.98 2.14
CA ASP A 195 5.68 -8.13 1.79
C ASP A 195 4.19 -7.76 1.88
N LEU A 196 3.88 -6.50 1.58
CA LEU A 196 2.49 -6.02 1.56
C LEU A 196 1.75 -6.75 0.43
N THR A 197 0.56 -7.27 0.74
CA THR A 197 -0.36 -7.86 -0.25
C THR A 197 -1.19 -6.79 -0.95
N THR A 198 -1.44 -5.67 -0.27
CA THR A 198 -2.15 -4.50 -0.83
C THR A 198 -1.58 -3.21 -0.25
N ALA A 199 -1.73 -2.10 -0.96
CA ALA A 199 -1.31 -0.79 -0.44
C ALA A 199 -2.10 -0.36 0.82
N ASP A 200 -3.27 -0.94 1.09
CA ASP A 200 -4.07 -0.64 2.29
C ASP A 200 -3.28 -0.93 3.57
N GLN A 201 -2.48 -2.01 3.54
CA GLN A 201 -1.63 -2.43 4.65
C GLN A 201 -0.55 -1.39 4.98
N LEU A 202 -0.12 -0.57 4.02
CA LEU A 202 0.87 0.48 4.26
C LEU A 202 0.40 1.46 5.34
N ALA A 203 -0.90 1.76 5.40
CA ALA A 203 -1.44 2.64 6.44
C ALA A 203 -1.30 2.02 7.84
N ALA A 204 -1.60 0.72 7.95
CA ALA A 204 -1.51 -0.02 9.21
C ALA A 204 -0.06 -0.19 9.67
N TYR A 205 0.88 -0.37 8.73
CA TYR A 205 2.30 -0.61 9.02
C TYR A 205 3.16 0.63 8.81
N SER A 206 2.56 1.82 8.99
CA SER A 206 3.27 3.08 8.79
C SER A 206 4.09 3.49 10.01
N ILE A 207 5.29 4.01 9.74
CA ILE A 207 6.17 4.69 10.72
C ILE A 207 5.82 6.18 10.78
N SER A 208 5.51 6.75 9.63
CA SER A 208 5.25 8.18 9.49
C SER A 208 4.35 8.45 8.29
N ASN A 209 3.50 9.46 8.44
CA ASN A 209 2.51 9.86 7.45
C ASN A 209 2.61 11.36 7.15
N LYS A 210 2.35 11.73 5.90
CA LYS A 210 2.17 13.10 5.42
C LYS A 210 0.79 13.20 4.79
N THR A 211 -0.13 13.90 5.43
CA THR A 211 -1.53 14.00 5.03
C THR A 211 -1.81 15.30 4.26
N GLY A 212 -2.99 15.39 3.63
CA GLY A 212 -3.42 16.61 2.93
C GLY A 212 -2.74 16.82 1.57
N ILE A 213 -2.12 15.77 1.01
CA ILE A 213 -1.39 15.87 -0.25
C ILE A 213 -2.38 15.97 -1.41
N THR A 214 -2.27 17.03 -2.19
CA THR A 214 -3.11 17.27 -3.36
C THR A 214 -2.26 17.11 -4.62
N PRO A 215 -2.57 16.13 -5.50
CA PRO A 215 -1.90 16.03 -6.79
C PRO A 215 -2.06 17.30 -7.61
N THR A 216 -1.00 17.73 -8.29
CA THR A 216 -1.05 18.79 -9.29
C THR A 216 -1.48 18.23 -10.64
N SER A 217 -2.26 19.02 -11.37
CA SER A 217 -2.82 18.66 -12.68
C SER A 217 -1.88 19.08 -13.81
N ASP A 218 -1.59 18.16 -14.73
CA ASP A 218 -0.95 18.45 -16.01
C ASP A 218 -1.88 17.96 -17.13
N THR A 219 -2.62 18.91 -17.72
CA THR A 219 -3.60 18.67 -18.77
C THR A 219 -2.95 18.27 -20.09
N THR A 220 -1.76 18.78 -20.39
CA THR A 220 -1.03 18.48 -21.63
C THR A 220 -0.61 17.01 -21.65
N ASN A 221 -0.06 16.52 -20.53
CA ASN A 221 0.43 15.15 -20.43
C ASN A 221 -0.58 14.16 -19.83
N LYS A 222 -1.81 14.62 -19.53
CA LYS A 222 -2.90 13.81 -18.93
C LYS A 222 -2.43 13.14 -17.64
N LYS A 223 -1.81 13.92 -16.77
CA LYS A 223 -1.03 13.43 -15.65
C LYS A 223 -1.46 14.07 -14.33
N TRP A 224 -1.56 13.24 -13.30
CA TRP A 224 -1.49 13.67 -11.91
C TRP A 224 -0.06 13.54 -11.42
N THR A 225 0.48 14.60 -10.85
CA THR A 225 1.77 14.56 -10.16
C THR A 225 1.52 14.72 -8.67
N VAL A 226 1.85 13.67 -7.90
CA VAL A 226 1.90 13.77 -6.45
C VAL A 226 3.22 14.44 -6.10
N PRO A 227 3.19 15.63 -5.47
CA PRO A 227 4.40 16.42 -5.26
C PRO A 227 5.40 15.69 -4.38
N SER A 228 6.68 15.92 -4.65
CA SER A 228 7.75 15.43 -3.80
C SER A 228 7.59 16.02 -2.39
N THR A 229 7.42 15.14 -1.41
CA THR A 229 7.18 15.51 -0.02
C THR A 229 8.33 15.01 0.86
N ARG A 230 8.81 15.89 1.74
CA ARG A 230 9.98 15.64 2.59
C ARG A 230 9.62 15.07 3.96
N TRP A 231 10.32 14.01 4.34
CA TRP A 231 10.55 13.64 5.73
C TRP A 231 11.88 14.22 6.20
N ASN A 232 11.81 15.13 7.17
CA ASN A 232 12.96 15.85 7.69
C ASN A 232 13.90 14.95 8.52
N TYR A 233 15.04 15.50 8.89
CA TYR A 233 16.09 14.83 9.66
C TYR A 233 15.62 14.40 11.07
N ASP A 234 14.53 14.97 11.59
CA ASP A 234 13.96 14.67 12.91
C ASP A 234 12.80 13.67 12.86
N THR A 235 12.37 13.27 11.65
CA THR A 235 11.18 12.46 11.44
C THR A 235 11.53 11.00 11.16
N ALA A 236 10.83 10.07 11.83
CA ALA A 236 10.93 8.62 11.58
C ALA A 236 12.35 8.05 11.72
N ASN A 237 13.16 8.62 12.61
CA ASN A 237 14.53 8.17 12.85
C ASN A 237 14.57 6.80 13.54
N SER A 238 15.72 6.13 13.41
CA SER A 238 15.97 4.79 13.96
C SER A 238 15.15 3.71 13.26
N HIS A 239 14.93 3.89 11.96
CA HIS A 239 14.22 2.94 11.11
C HIS A 239 14.86 2.84 9.73
N MET A 240 14.69 1.68 9.11
CA MET A 240 14.97 1.43 7.70
C MET A 240 13.65 1.18 6.96
N ILE A 241 13.44 1.93 5.88
CA ILE A 241 12.15 1.94 5.18
C ILE A 241 12.08 0.78 4.20
N SER A 242 11.04 -0.06 4.30
CA SER A 242 10.86 -1.22 3.42
C SER A 242 9.67 -1.08 2.46
N ALA A 243 8.82 -0.08 2.67
CA ALA A 243 7.80 0.32 1.69
C ALA A 243 7.54 1.83 1.75
N ILE A 244 7.12 2.41 0.63
CA ILE A 244 6.78 3.83 0.54
C ILE A 244 5.69 4.04 -0.48
N GLY A 245 4.76 4.96 -0.25
CA GLY A 245 3.70 5.22 -1.22
C GLY A 245 2.51 5.95 -0.65
N CYS A 246 1.37 5.78 -1.30
CA CYS A 246 0.07 6.29 -0.87
C CYS A 246 -0.88 5.10 -0.65
N PRO A 247 -1.37 4.86 0.57
CA PRO A 247 -2.23 3.70 0.86
C PRO A 247 -3.51 3.62 0.02
N THR A 248 -3.96 4.71 -0.58
CA THR A 248 -5.16 4.74 -1.45
C THR A 248 -4.81 4.78 -2.94
N VAL A 249 -3.54 4.62 -3.34
CA VAL A 249 -3.12 4.65 -4.75
C VAL A 249 -2.20 3.48 -5.09
N ALA A 250 -1.04 3.39 -4.42
CA ALA A 250 -0.05 2.32 -4.58
C ALA A 250 1.02 2.39 -3.48
N ALA A 251 1.62 1.25 -3.16
CA ALA A 251 2.78 1.14 -2.29
C ALA A 251 3.93 0.47 -3.04
N TRP A 252 5.07 1.15 -3.13
CA TRP A 252 6.31 0.60 -3.69
C TRP A 252 7.05 -0.18 -2.62
N LEU A 253 7.41 -1.42 -2.96
CA LEU A 253 8.10 -2.33 -2.07
C LEU A 253 9.61 -2.17 -2.25
N LEU A 254 10.38 -2.17 -1.17
CA LEU A 254 11.83 -2.03 -1.19
C LEU A 254 12.51 -3.33 -0.77
N PRO A 255 13.57 -3.76 -1.46
CA PRO A 255 14.44 -2.96 -2.30
C PRO A 255 13.91 -2.86 -3.73
N ASN A 256 13.97 -1.65 -4.30
CA ASN A 256 13.56 -1.39 -5.67
C ASN A 256 14.45 -0.27 -6.21
N THR A 257 15.36 -0.61 -7.11
CA THR A 257 16.38 0.32 -7.63
C THR A 257 15.82 1.44 -8.49
N ASP A 258 14.60 1.31 -9.00
CA ASP A 258 13.91 2.38 -9.71
C ASP A 258 13.32 3.45 -8.79
N ILE A 259 13.11 3.10 -7.51
CA ILE A 259 12.60 4.01 -6.48
C ILE A 259 13.72 4.48 -5.56
N PHE A 260 14.59 3.58 -5.14
CA PHE A 260 15.74 3.84 -4.29
C PHE A 260 16.97 3.13 -4.87
N PRO A 261 17.83 3.85 -5.61
CA PRO A 261 19.07 3.26 -6.12
C PRO A 261 19.97 2.88 -4.94
N GLN A 262 20.80 1.85 -5.13
CA GLN A 262 21.75 1.46 -4.10
C GLN A 262 22.71 2.62 -3.80
N ILE A 263 22.86 2.94 -2.51
CA ILE A 263 23.75 4.00 -2.05
C ILE A 263 24.97 3.36 -1.40
N THR A 264 26.15 3.74 -1.87
CA THR A 264 27.42 3.37 -1.22
C THR A 264 27.64 4.26 0.00
N LEU A 265 27.83 3.63 1.15
CA LEU A 265 28.33 4.24 2.36
C LEU A 265 29.82 3.93 2.47
N SER A 266 30.65 4.95 2.68
CA SER A 266 32.11 4.79 2.70
C SER A 266 32.72 5.25 4.01
N ASN A 267 33.83 4.62 4.39
CA ASN A 267 34.62 4.94 5.58
C ASN A 267 33.77 5.00 6.86
N MET A 268 32.78 4.12 6.98
CA MET A 268 32.00 4.02 8.21
C MET A 268 32.92 3.49 9.31
N THR A 269 32.88 4.14 10.46
CA THR A 269 33.61 3.65 11.65
C THR A 269 32.83 2.48 12.24
N VAL A 270 33.51 1.34 12.39
CA VAL A 270 32.96 0.15 13.06
C VAL A 270 33.43 0.10 14.52
N GLY A 271 34.70 0.42 14.76
CA GLY A 271 35.26 0.42 16.11
C GLY A 271 36.78 0.54 16.12
N THR A 272 37.36 0.18 17.26
CA THR A 272 38.82 0.14 17.48
C THR A 272 39.18 -1.20 18.11
N GLY A 273 40.23 -1.84 17.60
CA GLY A 273 40.74 -3.08 18.15
C GLY A 273 41.23 -2.90 19.59
N ASP A 274 41.01 -3.91 20.42
CA ASP A 274 41.53 -3.99 21.79
C ASP A 274 42.53 -5.15 21.97
N GLY A 275 42.82 -5.90 20.89
CA GLY A 275 43.68 -7.08 20.91
C GLY A 275 43.03 -8.33 21.48
N VAL A 276 41.74 -8.29 21.85
CA VAL A 276 41.04 -9.41 22.51
C VAL A 276 39.71 -9.75 21.84
N LYS A 277 38.88 -8.76 21.54
CA LYS A 277 37.55 -8.96 20.95
C LYS A 277 37.66 -9.27 19.46
N THR A 278 36.84 -10.22 19.04
CA THR A 278 36.62 -10.55 17.64
C THR A 278 35.30 -10.00 17.10
N GLU A 279 34.35 -9.71 17.97
CA GLU A 279 32.99 -9.29 17.61
C GLU A 279 32.82 -7.77 17.69
N PHE A 280 32.24 -7.19 16.64
CA PHE A 280 31.97 -5.76 16.54
C PHE A 280 30.57 -5.50 15.99
N SER A 281 29.88 -4.51 16.57
CA SER A 281 28.57 -4.07 16.09
C SER A 281 28.68 -3.41 14.71
N CYS A 282 28.03 -4.01 13.71
CA CYS A 282 27.91 -3.44 12.38
C CYS A 282 27.11 -2.14 12.47
N PRO A 283 27.60 -1.02 11.89
CA PRO A 283 26.89 0.26 11.94
C PRO A 283 25.59 0.26 11.14
N ILE A 284 25.40 -0.72 10.25
CA ILE A 284 24.24 -0.86 9.39
C ILE A 284 23.51 -2.17 9.74
N PRO A 285 22.26 -2.08 10.23
CA PRO A 285 21.46 -3.25 10.64
C PRO A 285 21.18 -4.24 9.51
N LYS A 286 21.06 -3.72 8.29
CA LYS A 286 20.81 -4.50 7.07
C LYS A 286 21.40 -3.82 5.84
N MET A 287 22.15 -4.57 5.06
CA MET A 287 22.92 -4.06 3.91
C MET A 287 22.81 -5.02 2.73
N VAL A 288 23.25 -4.57 1.55
CA VAL A 288 23.28 -5.42 0.35
C VAL A 288 24.32 -6.51 0.54
N GLU A 289 23.93 -7.77 0.32
CA GLU A 289 24.82 -8.92 0.44
C GLU A 289 26.06 -8.78 -0.46
N SER A 290 27.22 -9.10 0.09
CA SER A 290 28.53 -9.03 -0.55
C SER A 290 28.93 -7.64 -1.07
N SER A 291 28.33 -6.58 -0.52
CA SER A 291 28.68 -5.19 -0.85
C SER A 291 29.74 -4.58 0.05
N GLU A 292 30.12 -5.28 1.13
CA GLU A 292 31.03 -4.78 2.14
C GLU A 292 32.49 -4.76 1.69
N ALA A 293 33.25 -3.80 2.20
CA ALA A 293 34.71 -3.81 2.21
C ALA A 293 35.21 -3.41 3.60
N VAL A 294 35.72 -4.39 4.36
CA VAL A 294 36.20 -4.18 5.74
C VAL A 294 37.70 -3.90 5.73
N ARG A 295 38.13 -2.91 6.50
CA ARG A 295 39.54 -2.55 6.66
C ARG A 295 39.95 -2.50 8.12
N VAL A 296 41.15 -3.00 8.41
CA VAL A 296 41.81 -2.89 9.72
C VAL A 296 43.08 -2.07 9.52
N ASN A 297 43.19 -0.93 10.19
CA ASN A 297 44.28 0.04 9.99
C ASN A 297 44.49 0.42 8.51
N GLY A 298 43.40 0.53 7.74
CA GLY A 298 43.42 0.85 6.31
C GLY A 298 43.73 -0.34 5.38
N VAL A 299 44.11 -1.51 5.91
CA VAL A 299 44.36 -2.72 5.12
C VAL A 299 43.05 -3.45 4.84
N LEU A 300 42.78 -3.77 3.57
CA LEU A 300 41.60 -4.52 3.16
C LEU A 300 41.67 -5.97 3.65
N MET A 301 40.61 -6.42 4.30
CA MET A 301 40.48 -7.78 4.82
C MET A 301 39.70 -8.66 3.84
N ILE A 302 39.92 -9.98 3.91
CA ILE A 302 39.30 -10.98 3.04
C ILE A 302 38.12 -11.65 3.76
N LYS A 303 36.91 -11.52 3.20
CA LYS A 303 35.70 -12.20 3.69
C LYS A 303 35.89 -13.72 3.68
N GLY A 304 35.48 -14.39 4.75
CA GLY A 304 35.59 -15.84 4.94
C GLY A 304 36.96 -16.33 5.39
N THR A 305 38.00 -15.48 5.33
CA THR A 305 39.35 -15.78 5.85
C THR A 305 39.64 -14.96 7.09
N ASP A 306 39.48 -13.64 6.99
CA ASP A 306 39.80 -12.69 8.05
C ASP A 306 38.59 -12.32 8.89
N TYR A 307 37.40 -12.35 8.28
CA TYR A 307 36.15 -12.01 8.95
C TYR A 307 34.93 -12.71 8.33
N THR A 308 33.85 -12.80 9.10
CA THR A 308 32.50 -13.11 8.65
C THR A 308 31.58 -11.93 8.92
N ILE A 309 30.48 -11.84 8.18
CA ILE A 309 29.52 -10.75 8.29
C ILE A 309 28.09 -11.30 8.22
N ASP A 310 27.20 -10.74 9.04
CA ASP A 310 25.75 -10.99 8.95
C ASP A 310 25.06 -9.76 8.36
N TYR A 311 24.47 -9.96 7.18
CA TYR A 311 23.75 -8.94 6.43
C TYR A 311 22.38 -8.58 7.01
N ASN A 312 21.87 -9.35 7.97
CA ASN A 312 20.62 -9.10 8.68
C ASN A 312 20.83 -9.07 10.20
N ASN A 313 22.01 -8.59 10.64
CA ASN A 313 22.44 -8.62 12.03
C ASN A 313 21.50 -7.93 13.03
N ASN A 314 20.77 -6.90 12.56
CA ASN A 314 19.94 -6.03 13.37
C ASN A 314 20.58 -5.58 14.70
N ALA A 315 21.89 -5.27 14.70
CA ALA A 315 22.64 -4.87 15.89
C ALA A 315 22.07 -3.59 16.54
N ALA A 316 21.41 -2.73 15.77
CA ALA A 316 20.74 -1.53 16.26
C ALA A 316 19.32 -1.77 16.81
N GLU A 317 18.84 -3.02 16.79
CA GLU A 317 17.53 -3.43 17.32
C GLU A 317 16.36 -2.64 16.71
N TYR A 318 16.40 -2.42 15.39
CA TYR A 318 15.29 -1.81 14.68
C TYR A 318 14.07 -2.74 14.74
N PRO A 319 12.91 -2.26 15.22
CA PRO A 319 11.73 -3.09 15.44
C PRO A 319 11.32 -3.88 14.20
N GLU A 320 11.34 -3.26 13.02
CA GLU A 320 10.93 -3.87 11.75
C GLU A 320 11.74 -5.10 11.31
N PHE A 321 12.91 -5.31 11.89
CA PHE A 321 13.77 -6.47 11.61
C PHE A 321 13.63 -7.59 12.62
N PHE A 322 12.87 -7.40 13.70
CA PHE A 322 12.47 -8.50 14.56
C PHE A 322 11.36 -9.30 13.88
N VAL A 323 11.60 -10.61 13.71
CA VAL A 323 10.71 -11.52 12.99
C VAL A 323 9.27 -11.50 13.53
N ASN A 324 9.11 -11.31 14.84
CA ASN A 324 7.81 -11.28 15.50
C ASN A 324 6.98 -10.03 15.21
N THR A 325 7.60 -8.98 14.64
CA THR A 325 6.89 -7.72 14.39
C THR A 325 6.12 -7.72 13.09
N ASN A 326 6.47 -8.57 12.11
CA ASN A 326 5.70 -8.66 10.89
C ASN A 326 4.48 -9.58 11.10
N PRO A 327 3.23 -9.09 10.97
CA PRO A 327 2.04 -9.92 11.14
C PRO A 327 1.92 -11.03 10.10
N ASN A 328 2.60 -10.94 8.95
CA ASN A 328 2.62 -12.00 7.95
C ASN A 328 3.51 -13.19 8.35
N ASN A 329 4.39 -13.02 9.34
CA ASN A 329 5.31 -14.07 9.79
C ASN A 329 4.67 -15.05 10.77
N CYS A 330 3.49 -14.76 11.32
CA CYS A 330 2.88 -15.63 12.32
C CYS A 330 1.35 -15.63 12.27
N VAL A 331 0.77 -16.78 12.61
CA VAL A 331 -0.65 -16.89 12.96
C VAL A 331 -0.80 -16.66 14.46
N ILE A 332 -1.67 -15.73 14.84
CA ILE A 332 -1.95 -15.40 16.24
C ILE A 332 -3.22 -16.13 16.68
N THR A 333 -3.12 -16.89 17.77
CA THR A 333 -4.24 -17.63 18.38
C THR A 333 -4.25 -17.44 19.91
N GLY A 334 -5.20 -18.06 20.60
CA GLY A 334 -5.38 -17.88 22.03
C GLY A 334 -5.84 -16.45 22.37
N GLY A 335 -5.54 -15.97 23.57
CA GLY A 335 -5.87 -14.65 24.08
C GLY A 335 -7.31 -14.49 24.56
N TYR A 336 -7.61 -13.30 25.07
CA TYR A 336 -8.92 -12.88 25.56
C TYR A 336 -9.42 -11.68 24.75
N THR A 337 -10.71 -11.69 24.41
CA THR A 337 -11.36 -10.55 23.75
C THR A 337 -11.92 -9.62 24.81
N ASN A 338 -11.36 -8.42 24.92
CA ASN A 338 -11.95 -7.36 25.74
C ASN A 338 -12.19 -6.13 24.88
N SER A 339 -13.45 -5.74 24.68
CA SER A 339 -13.80 -4.58 23.84
C SER A 339 -13.33 -3.23 24.41
N ASN A 340 -13.01 -3.16 25.70
CA ASN A 340 -12.80 -1.91 26.40
C ASN A 340 -11.32 -1.47 26.47
N TYR A 341 -10.35 -2.39 26.38
CA TYR A 341 -8.96 -2.13 26.82
C TYR A 341 -7.87 -2.62 25.84
N SER A 342 -8.27 -2.88 24.60
CA SER A 342 -7.52 -3.65 23.62
C SER A 342 -7.12 -2.77 22.43
N TYR A 343 -6.13 -1.90 22.63
CA TYR A 343 -5.74 -0.90 21.64
C TYR A 343 -4.84 -1.46 20.54
N PHE A 344 -3.92 -2.36 20.90
CA PHE A 344 -2.90 -2.86 19.99
C PHE A 344 -2.52 -4.33 20.26
N PRO A 345 -1.98 -5.06 19.26
CA PRO A 345 -1.27 -6.33 19.49
C PRO A 345 0.03 -6.13 20.30
N PHE A 346 0.52 -7.19 20.95
CA PHE A 346 1.73 -7.14 21.78
C PHE A 346 3.04 -7.14 20.96
N MET A 347 3.08 -7.96 19.91
CA MET A 347 4.31 -8.29 19.18
C MET A 347 4.32 -7.78 17.73
N VAL A 348 3.22 -7.93 16.99
CA VAL A 348 3.15 -7.56 15.57
C VAL A 348 2.82 -6.08 15.36
N TRP A 349 3.28 -5.47 14.27
CA TRP A 349 2.91 -4.11 13.85
C TRP A 349 1.48 -4.09 13.31
N GLY A 350 0.80 -2.96 13.48
CA GLY A 350 -0.48 -2.69 12.85
C GLY A 350 -1.65 -2.69 13.81
N ALA A 351 -2.56 -1.76 13.56
CA ALA A 351 -3.71 -1.48 14.41
C ALA A 351 -5.01 -1.85 13.68
N VAL A 352 -5.55 -3.05 13.93
CA VAL A 352 -7.00 -3.27 13.86
C VAL A 352 -7.48 -4.18 14.99
N LYS A 353 -8.55 -3.71 15.65
CA LYS A 353 -9.14 -4.07 16.96
C LYS A 353 -10.00 -5.34 16.98
N THR A 354 -9.86 -6.25 16.02
CA THR A 354 -10.75 -7.41 15.91
C THR A 354 -10.00 -8.68 16.24
N GLY A 355 -10.05 -9.06 17.52
CA GLY A 355 -9.46 -10.32 17.97
C GLY A 355 -9.18 -10.36 19.47
N LYS A 356 -8.63 -11.50 19.87
CA LYS A 356 -8.21 -11.81 21.23
C LYS A 356 -6.84 -11.18 21.54
N ASN A 357 -6.81 -9.85 21.71
CA ASN A 357 -5.58 -9.05 21.89
C ASN A 357 -5.33 -8.62 23.35
N SER A 358 -5.99 -9.27 24.31
CA SER A 358 -5.63 -9.23 25.72
C SER A 358 -5.11 -10.58 26.18
N ILE A 359 -4.36 -10.60 27.28
CA ILE A 359 -3.94 -11.81 27.98
C ILE A 359 -4.59 -11.88 29.36
N THR A 360 -4.88 -13.10 29.82
CA THR A 360 -5.24 -13.42 31.21
C THR A 360 -4.44 -14.64 31.65
N SER A 361 -4.51 -14.99 32.93
CA SER A 361 -3.89 -16.20 33.46
C SER A 361 -4.45 -17.51 32.89
N SER A 362 -5.63 -17.49 32.26
CA SER A 362 -6.24 -18.66 31.61
C SER A 362 -6.25 -18.57 30.09
N ALA A 363 -5.85 -17.44 29.50
CA ALA A 363 -5.93 -17.18 28.07
C ALA A 363 -4.64 -16.51 27.56
N PRO A 364 -3.56 -17.28 27.35
CA PRO A 364 -2.33 -16.76 26.76
C PRO A 364 -2.51 -16.48 25.27
N ILE A 365 -1.76 -15.52 24.72
CA ILE A 365 -1.66 -15.31 23.27
C ILE A 365 -0.53 -16.18 22.74
N ILE A 366 -0.82 -16.94 21.68
CA ILE A 366 0.11 -17.86 21.01
C ILE A 366 0.42 -17.33 19.62
N PHE A 367 1.70 -17.36 19.27
CA PHE A 367 2.25 -17.01 17.97
C PHE A 367 2.81 -18.29 17.34
N ASP A 368 2.21 -18.72 16.23
CA ASP A 368 2.73 -19.81 15.40
C ASP A 368 3.42 -19.22 14.17
N PHE A 369 4.75 -19.37 14.09
CA PHE A 369 5.54 -18.87 12.96
C PHE A 369 5.54 -19.81 11.74
N GLY A 370 4.82 -20.92 11.79
CA GLY A 370 4.78 -21.96 10.75
C GLY A 370 6.05 -22.83 10.70
N ASN A 371 7.21 -22.25 11.00
CA ASN A 371 8.51 -22.90 11.12
C ASN A 371 9.24 -22.42 12.37
N ALA A 372 10.27 -23.17 12.80
CA ALA A 372 11.11 -22.75 13.90
C ALA A 372 11.87 -21.45 13.56
N ILE A 373 11.81 -20.48 14.47
CA ILE A 373 12.56 -19.23 14.38
C ILE A 373 13.67 -19.22 15.42
N MET A 374 14.79 -18.58 15.07
CA MET A 374 15.93 -18.37 15.97
C MET A 374 15.72 -17.11 16.80
N VAL A 375 15.99 -17.22 18.10
CA VAL A 375 15.77 -16.14 19.05
C VAL A 375 16.92 -16.08 20.04
N ASN A 376 17.55 -14.92 20.16
CA ASN A 376 18.49 -14.63 21.25
C ASN A 376 18.21 -13.27 21.93
N ARG A 377 17.17 -12.56 21.50
CA ARG A 377 16.80 -11.25 22.01
C ARG A 377 15.33 -11.20 22.35
N LEU A 378 15.04 -10.85 23.60
CA LEU A 378 13.71 -10.45 24.07
C LEU A 378 13.84 -9.08 24.71
N TYR A 379 13.09 -8.11 24.21
CA TYR A 379 13.00 -6.78 24.76
C TYR A 379 11.54 -6.36 24.90
N MET A 380 11.18 -5.87 26.08
CA MET A 380 9.88 -5.31 26.40
C MET A 380 10.12 -4.12 27.32
N PRO A 381 9.94 -2.87 26.85
CA PRO A 381 10.09 -1.70 27.69
C PRO A 381 8.93 -1.60 28.69
N ALA A 382 9.16 -0.87 29.79
CA ALA A 382 8.08 -0.49 30.69
C ALA A 382 7.00 0.33 29.94
N GLY A 383 5.75 0.23 30.39
CA GLY A 383 4.60 0.87 29.77
C GLY A 383 4.02 0.11 28.56
N THR A 384 4.57 -1.07 28.24
CA THR A 384 4.02 -1.95 27.19
C THR A 384 2.67 -2.51 27.59
N ILE A 385 2.56 -3.02 28.82
CA ILE A 385 1.31 -3.56 29.34
C ILE A 385 0.42 -2.42 29.80
N ALA A 386 -0.83 -2.44 29.37
CA ALA A 386 -1.86 -1.48 29.77
C ALA A 386 -3.05 -2.18 30.43
N PHE A 387 -3.66 -1.46 31.36
CA PHE A 387 -4.89 -1.86 32.03
C PHE A 387 -5.83 -0.66 32.02
N GLY A 388 -7.04 -0.83 31.50
CA GLY A 388 -8.00 0.27 31.38
C GLY A 388 -9.09 0.30 32.46
N GLY A 389 -9.01 -0.57 33.47
CA GLY A 389 -9.85 -0.46 34.68
C GLY A 389 -9.27 0.54 35.69
N SER A 390 -9.97 0.74 36.81
CA SER A 390 -9.44 1.50 37.93
C SER A 390 -8.38 0.71 38.70
N GLY A 391 -7.30 1.38 39.10
CA GLY A 391 -6.21 0.81 39.89
C GLY A 391 -4.95 0.49 39.09
N SER A 392 -4.05 -0.26 39.71
CA SER A 392 -2.72 -0.58 39.17
C SER A 392 -2.40 -2.03 39.49
N PRO A 393 -3.03 -3.00 38.77
CA PRO A 393 -2.88 -4.40 39.12
C PRO A 393 -1.43 -4.83 38.96
N THR A 394 -1.00 -5.70 39.87
CA THR A 394 0.31 -6.34 39.78
C THR A 394 0.22 -7.62 38.97
N THR A 395 1.19 -7.84 38.10
CA THR A 395 1.26 -9.03 37.24
C THR A 395 2.71 -9.40 36.97
N ALA A 396 2.95 -10.68 36.68
CA ALA A 396 4.14 -11.17 36.01
C ALA A 396 3.77 -11.61 34.59
N ILE A 397 4.63 -11.31 33.62
CA ILE A 397 4.48 -11.72 32.23
C ILE A 397 5.46 -12.86 31.94
N GLY A 398 4.92 -13.99 31.48
CA GLY A 398 5.72 -15.14 31.07
C GLY A 398 5.89 -15.18 29.55
N PHE A 399 7.09 -15.57 29.13
CA PHE A 399 7.45 -15.86 27.75
C PHE A 399 7.81 -17.34 27.67
N ASP A 400 6.99 -18.11 26.97
CA ASP A 400 7.21 -19.55 26.81
C ASP A 400 7.37 -19.90 25.32
N TYR A 401 8.04 -21.02 25.06
CA TYR A 401 8.21 -21.56 23.71
C TYR A 401 7.88 -23.05 23.64
N SER A 402 7.63 -23.51 22.41
CA SER A 402 7.28 -24.88 22.12
C SER A 402 7.60 -25.23 20.67
N ASP A 403 7.96 -26.49 20.41
CA ASP A 403 8.15 -27.02 19.06
C ASP A 403 6.84 -27.61 18.48
N ASP A 404 5.93 -28.06 19.35
CA ASP A 404 4.68 -28.77 18.99
C ASP A 404 3.40 -27.99 19.29
N GLY A 405 3.49 -26.87 20.01
CA GLY A 405 2.36 -26.05 20.46
C GLY A 405 1.62 -26.60 21.68
N VAL A 406 2.10 -27.70 22.26
CA VAL A 406 1.47 -28.43 23.37
C VAL A 406 2.39 -28.47 24.59
N SER A 407 3.66 -28.81 24.38
CA SER A 407 4.69 -28.92 25.40
C SER A 407 5.43 -27.60 25.50
N TRP A 408 5.19 -26.86 26.59
CA TRP A 408 5.71 -25.50 26.76
C TRP A 408 6.89 -25.46 27.73
N THR A 409 7.95 -24.77 27.31
CA THR A 409 9.12 -24.46 28.16
C THR A 409 9.12 -22.97 28.49
N ASN A 410 9.27 -22.62 29.76
CA ASN A 410 9.39 -21.22 30.17
C ASN A 410 10.78 -20.70 29.83
N LEU A 411 10.85 -19.67 28.99
CA LEU A 411 12.08 -18.93 28.72
C LEU A 411 12.34 -17.93 29.85
N HIS A 412 11.31 -17.15 30.19
CA HIS A 412 11.42 -16.10 31.18
C HIS A 412 10.07 -15.77 31.79
N THR A 413 10.08 -15.39 33.06
CA THR A 413 8.93 -14.77 33.72
C THR A 413 9.42 -13.50 34.41
N THR A 414 8.79 -12.36 34.12
CA THR A 414 9.16 -11.09 34.75
C THR A 414 8.85 -11.12 36.25
N ALA A 415 9.42 -10.18 37.00
CA ALA A 415 8.97 -9.94 38.37
C ALA A 415 7.47 -9.55 38.41
N THR A 416 6.79 -9.92 39.49
CA THR A 416 5.42 -9.47 39.77
C THR A 416 5.46 -8.01 40.21
N VAL A 417 5.09 -7.12 39.32
CA VAL A 417 5.08 -5.66 39.55
C VAL A 417 3.81 -5.05 38.97
N VAL A 418 3.56 -3.78 39.26
CA VAL A 418 2.46 -3.04 38.61
C VAL A 418 2.57 -3.17 37.09
N CYS A 419 1.46 -3.47 36.41
CA CYS A 419 1.44 -3.79 34.99
C CYS A 419 2.21 -2.79 34.10
N THR A 420 2.07 -1.48 34.35
CA THR A 420 2.78 -0.43 33.58
C THR A 420 4.29 -0.41 33.81
N SER A 421 4.79 -1.09 34.84
CA SER A 421 6.21 -1.19 35.18
C SER A 421 6.83 -2.53 34.75
N VAL A 422 6.03 -3.45 34.20
CA VAL A 422 6.55 -4.72 33.69
C VAL A 422 7.45 -4.46 32.48
N SER A 423 8.68 -4.97 32.55
CA SER A 423 9.66 -4.89 31.49
C SER A 423 10.50 -6.16 31.43
N ALA A 424 11.10 -6.44 30.28
CA ALA A 424 12.08 -7.51 30.09
C ALA A 424 13.19 -7.02 29.16
N ASP A 425 14.44 -7.38 29.45
CA ASP A 425 15.59 -7.05 28.63
C ASP A 425 16.58 -8.22 28.72
N LEU A 426 16.42 -9.19 27.81
CA LEU A 426 17.19 -10.42 27.81
C LEU A 426 18.00 -10.56 26.53
N ARG A 427 19.26 -10.99 26.70
CA ARG A 427 20.12 -11.51 25.64
C ARG A 427 20.50 -12.94 26.02
N LEU A 428 20.17 -13.89 25.15
CA LEU A 428 20.48 -15.30 25.36
C LEU A 428 21.88 -15.61 24.83
N VAL A 429 22.70 -16.25 25.65
CA VAL A 429 24.04 -16.72 25.23
C VAL A 429 23.91 -17.79 24.16
N THR A 430 22.96 -18.72 24.36
CA THR A 430 22.60 -19.73 23.37
C THR A 430 21.25 -19.37 22.76
N PRO A 431 21.19 -19.10 21.44
CA PRO A 431 19.93 -18.87 20.77
C PRO A 431 18.98 -20.08 20.91
N ILE A 432 17.69 -19.80 21.08
CA ILE A 432 16.63 -20.80 21.10
C ILE A 432 16.02 -20.89 19.71
N SER A 433 15.81 -22.11 19.24
CA SER A 433 15.04 -22.42 18.03
C SER A 433 13.70 -23.00 18.45
N ALA A 434 12.60 -22.35 18.10
CA ALA A 434 11.25 -22.87 18.36
C ALA A 434 10.23 -22.28 17.39
N ARG A 435 9.18 -23.05 17.08
CA ARG A 435 8.09 -22.64 16.17
C ARG A 435 7.01 -21.83 16.86
N TYR A 436 6.63 -22.23 18.06
CA TYR A 436 5.54 -21.62 18.80
C TYR A 436 6.08 -20.82 19.97
N TRP A 437 5.51 -19.63 20.15
CA TRP A 437 5.83 -18.73 21.25
C TRP A 437 4.53 -18.26 21.89
N ARG A 438 4.52 -18.02 23.20
CA ARG A 438 3.34 -17.45 23.85
C ARG A 438 3.69 -16.46 24.93
N ILE A 439 2.76 -15.54 25.15
CA ILE A 439 2.76 -14.59 26.25
C ILE A 439 1.69 -15.03 27.25
N THR A 440 2.11 -15.24 28.51
CA THR A 440 1.24 -15.55 29.65
C THR A 440 1.22 -14.39 30.64
N SER A 441 0.22 -14.37 31.52
CA SER A 441 0.09 -13.39 32.59
C SER A 441 -0.26 -14.09 33.89
N SER A 442 0.25 -13.65 35.03
CA SER A 442 -0.23 -14.14 36.34
C SER A 442 -1.57 -13.49 36.75
N TYR A 443 -2.00 -12.44 36.05
CA TYR A 443 -3.22 -11.71 36.37
C TYR A 443 -4.47 -12.34 35.75
N ILE A 444 -5.50 -12.52 36.56
CA ILE A 444 -6.74 -13.22 36.18
C ILE A 444 -7.62 -12.42 35.23
N SER A 445 -7.54 -11.10 35.25
CA SER A 445 -8.33 -10.23 34.37
C SER A 445 -7.53 -9.81 33.14
N ALA A 446 -8.21 -9.25 32.15
CA ALA A 446 -7.62 -8.89 30.87
C ALA A 446 -6.57 -7.76 31.01
N LEU A 447 -5.37 -8.02 30.50
CA LEU A 447 -4.34 -7.02 30.25
C LEU A 447 -4.17 -6.81 28.76
N GLY A 448 -4.15 -5.55 28.33
CA GLY A 448 -3.94 -5.16 26.95
C GLY A 448 -2.54 -4.60 26.71
N CYS A 449 -2.27 -4.25 25.46
CA CYS A 449 -1.07 -3.54 25.07
C CYS A 449 -1.36 -2.04 24.89
N GLY A 450 -0.56 -1.18 25.51
CA GLY A 450 -0.74 0.28 25.47
C GLY A 450 -0.15 0.96 24.23
N LYS A 451 0.83 0.32 23.57
CA LYS A 451 1.57 0.81 22.40
C LYS A 451 2.10 -0.37 21.57
N CYS A 452 2.33 -0.17 20.28
CA CYS A 452 2.76 -1.26 19.39
C CYS A 452 3.69 -0.80 18.26
N PRO A 453 4.65 -1.66 17.82
CA PRO A 453 5.10 -2.88 18.50
C PRO A 453 6.03 -2.54 19.67
N ASN A 454 5.89 -3.23 20.79
CA ASN A 454 6.71 -2.96 21.97
C ASN A 454 7.42 -4.20 22.53
N ILE A 455 6.94 -5.41 22.25
CA ILE A 455 7.70 -6.62 22.57
C ILE A 455 8.48 -7.02 21.33
N LEU A 456 9.78 -6.79 21.36
CA LEU A 456 10.71 -7.18 20.31
C LEU A 456 11.29 -8.55 20.65
N PHE A 457 11.19 -9.46 19.70
CA PHE A 457 11.48 -10.86 19.93
C PHE A 457 12.06 -11.52 18.68
N GLY A 458 13.33 -11.94 18.73
CA GLY A 458 14.02 -12.45 17.55
C GLY A 458 15.52 -12.61 17.71
N TYR A 459 16.23 -12.62 16.59
CA TYR A 459 17.67 -12.81 16.50
C TYR A 459 18.39 -11.49 16.22
N VAL A 460 19.45 -11.22 16.97
CA VAL A 460 20.39 -10.12 16.73
C VAL A 460 21.82 -10.62 16.89
N THR A 461 22.77 -10.03 16.17
CA THR A 461 24.20 -10.34 16.29
C THR A 461 25.01 -9.05 16.20
N PRO A 462 26.25 -9.00 16.73
CA PRO A 462 27.17 -7.91 16.45
C PRO A 462 27.30 -7.66 14.94
N GLY A 463 27.23 -8.70 14.11
CA GLY A 463 27.15 -8.55 12.66
C GLY A 463 28.49 -8.50 11.94
N LEU A 464 29.59 -8.17 12.61
CA LEU A 464 30.96 -8.36 12.11
C LEU A 464 31.78 -9.20 13.10
N VAL A 465 32.40 -10.28 12.63
CA VAL A 465 33.23 -11.16 13.46
C VAL A 465 34.56 -11.43 12.77
N PHE A 466 35.67 -11.07 13.39
CA PHE A 466 37.02 -11.38 12.90
C PHE A 466 37.47 -12.78 13.33
N THR A 467 38.28 -13.44 12.50
CA THR A 467 38.92 -14.72 12.87
C THR A 467 40.07 -14.51 13.85
N THR A 468 40.72 -13.35 13.83
CA THR A 468 41.77 -12.93 14.77
C THR A 468 41.44 -11.55 15.35
N PRO A 469 41.56 -11.33 16.67
CA PRO A 469 41.30 -10.04 17.29
C PRO A 469 42.16 -8.92 16.65
N PRO A 470 41.55 -7.82 16.17
CA PRO A 470 42.30 -6.65 15.72
C PRO A 470 43.16 -6.09 16.86
N ALA A 471 44.41 -5.75 16.55
CA ALA A 471 45.38 -5.28 17.55
C ALA A 471 44.91 -4.02 18.30
N SER A 472 45.40 -3.82 19.52
CA SER A 472 44.99 -2.67 20.34
C SER A 472 45.27 -1.33 19.64
N GLY A 473 44.27 -0.45 19.59
CA GLY A 473 44.38 0.90 19.03
C GLY A 473 44.21 0.99 17.51
N VAL A 474 44.03 -0.13 16.79
CA VAL A 474 43.84 -0.08 15.33
C VAL A 474 42.41 0.26 14.96
N ALA A 475 42.23 1.19 14.03
CA ALA A 475 40.89 1.57 13.53
C ALA A 475 40.31 0.47 12.65
N ILE A 476 39.01 0.21 12.80
CA ILE A 476 38.23 -0.70 11.97
C ILE A 476 37.20 0.12 11.20
N THR A 477 37.27 0.06 9.87
CA THR A 477 36.35 0.80 9.00
C THR A 477 35.70 -0.12 7.97
N MET A 478 34.57 0.32 7.43
CA MET A 478 33.79 -0.44 6.48
C MET A 478 33.17 0.46 5.41
N ASP A 479 33.22 0.00 4.16
CA ASP A 479 32.32 0.46 3.12
C ASP A 479 31.20 -0.57 2.93
N CYS A 480 30.00 -0.15 2.54
CA CYS A 480 28.91 -1.06 2.16
C CYS A 480 27.91 -0.37 1.23
N LYS A 481 26.93 -1.12 0.74
CA LYS A 481 25.76 -0.55 0.06
C LYS A 481 24.49 -0.78 0.86
N ILE A 482 23.59 0.20 0.83
CA ILE A 482 22.20 0.06 1.29
C ILE A 482 21.25 0.15 0.08
N ASP A 483 20.18 -0.63 0.13
CA ASP A 483 19.13 -0.72 -0.91
C ASP A 483 17.76 -0.21 -0.42
N ARG A 484 17.76 0.38 0.77
CA ARG A 484 16.59 0.94 1.45
C ARG A 484 16.99 2.24 2.15
N PRO A 485 16.09 3.23 2.22
CA PRO A 485 16.34 4.44 2.99
C PRO A 485 16.56 4.13 4.47
N LEU A 486 17.67 4.60 5.02
CA LEU A 486 17.92 4.64 6.46
C LEU A 486 17.52 6.02 6.98
N LYS A 487 16.57 6.09 7.92
CA LYS A 487 16.20 7.35 8.57
C LYS A 487 16.95 7.53 9.87
N ASN A 488 17.79 8.57 9.91
CA ASN A 488 18.43 9.11 11.10
C ASN A 488 18.61 10.63 10.93
N THR A 489 19.27 11.28 11.88
CA THR A 489 19.50 12.73 11.91
C THR A 489 20.35 13.29 10.78
N ASN A 490 21.03 12.44 10.01
CA ASN A 490 21.88 12.85 8.90
C ASN A 490 21.17 12.76 7.53
N TRP A 491 19.96 12.19 7.48
CA TRP A 491 19.28 11.85 6.23
C TRP A 491 17.86 12.43 6.18
N VAL A 492 17.57 13.10 5.06
CA VAL A 492 16.21 13.45 4.64
C VAL A 492 15.75 12.49 3.55
N LEU A 493 14.44 12.28 3.45
CA LEU A 493 13.84 11.45 2.40
C LEU A 493 12.76 12.27 1.69
N ASP A 494 12.88 12.38 0.38
CA ASP A 494 11.91 13.05 -0.48
C ASP A 494 11.24 11.98 -1.35
N PHE A 495 9.91 11.99 -1.40
CA PHE A 495 9.17 11.05 -2.23
C PHE A 495 7.99 11.70 -2.91
N GLY A 496 7.82 11.37 -4.20
CA GLY A 496 6.71 11.75 -5.03
C GLY A 496 6.57 10.74 -6.17
N PHE A 497 5.39 10.71 -6.77
CA PHE A 497 5.07 9.77 -7.85
C PHE A 497 4.06 10.40 -8.80
N SER A 498 3.69 9.69 -9.85
CA SER A 498 2.74 10.18 -10.82
C SER A 498 1.75 9.12 -11.27
N VAL A 499 0.62 9.59 -11.81
CA VAL A 499 -0.36 8.76 -12.53
C VAL A 499 -0.51 9.38 -13.91
N GLN A 500 -0.13 8.66 -14.95
CA GLN A 500 -0.27 9.10 -16.33
C GLN A 500 -1.39 8.30 -17.01
N PHE A 501 -2.45 9.00 -17.36
CA PHE A 501 -3.62 8.37 -17.97
C PHE A 501 -3.43 8.26 -19.48
N SER A 502 -3.85 7.14 -20.05
CA SER A 502 -3.82 6.91 -21.49
C SER A 502 -5.19 6.45 -22.02
N ARG A 503 -5.35 6.59 -23.33
CA ARG A 503 -6.51 6.06 -24.07
C ARG A 503 -6.26 4.58 -24.35
N GLY A 504 -7.31 3.77 -24.17
CA GLY A 504 -7.34 2.36 -24.54
C GLY A 504 -7.84 2.12 -25.95
#